data_AF-A0A954TQE2-F1
#
_entry.id   AF-A0A954TQE2-F1
#
_cell.length_a   1.000
_cell.length_b   1.000
_cell.length_c   1.000
_cell.angle_alpha   90.00
_cell.angle_beta   90.00
_cell.angle_gamma   90.00
#
_symmetry.space_group_name_H-M   'P 1'
#
loop_
_entity.id
_entity.type
_entity.pdbx_description
1 polymer ?
#
loop_
_entity_poly.entity_id
_entity_poly.type
_entity_poly.pdbx_seq_one_letter_code
_entity_poly.pdbx_strand_id
1 'polypeptide(L)'
;MGKTYEKAPATCRRLIDSLLSQYHGALADFGLKVDCLLVKAPVDADGHPTGPALQSKSGFPAAAQISITKLKDRVKGQGDAEMLIDGDRYPKWDEPQLRALIDHELTHLEFTGNVDDLGRPRLRLRPHDVEFGWFDAVARRHGEISFEVQQAKKFFGARPIRQLYLPGWEDGPPVEDANAIKPSMTRVQAAAHLRKEFGKGEAKTLTYATVPDDSSGETRIVEVWTDNSERSVIFSGGEVIDIVEQISLSARWVKRGSES
;
A
#
# COMPACT_ATOMS: atom_id res chain seq x y z
N MET A 1 -12.39 31.28 17.37
CA MET A 1 -12.89 30.51 18.54
C MET A 1 -12.39 29.08 18.48
N GLY A 2 -12.44 28.31 19.58
CA GLY A 2 -12.11 26.88 19.56
C GLY A 2 -13.24 26.03 18.94
N LYS A 3 -12.99 24.72 18.75
CA LYS A 3 -14.02 23.75 18.34
C LYS A 3 -15.15 23.70 19.37
N THR A 4 -16.38 23.53 18.90
CA THR A 4 -17.55 23.35 19.77
C THR A 4 -18.05 21.91 19.68
N TYR A 5 -18.54 21.40 20.80
CA TYR A 5 -19.02 20.03 20.95
C TYR A 5 -20.48 20.07 21.37
N GLU A 6 -21.32 19.28 20.72
CA GLU A 6 -22.72 19.12 21.07
C GLU A 6 -23.08 17.64 21.16
N LYS A 7 -24.07 17.34 22.00
CA LYS A 7 -24.55 15.97 22.14
C LYS A 7 -25.19 15.53 20.82
N ALA A 8 -24.81 14.35 20.33
CA ALA A 8 -25.39 13.84 19.11
C ALA A 8 -26.92 13.58 19.28
N PRO A 9 -27.71 13.76 18.22
CA PRO A 9 -29.14 13.45 18.25
C PRO A 9 -29.42 12.00 18.64
N ALA A 10 -30.62 11.75 19.18
CA ALA A 10 -31.06 10.40 19.59
C ALA A 10 -30.99 9.37 18.43
N THR A 11 -31.10 9.83 17.18
CA THR A 11 -30.91 9.01 15.98
C THR A 11 -29.56 8.32 15.95
N CYS A 12 -28.45 9.01 16.27
CA CYS A 12 -27.12 8.40 16.26
C CYS A 12 -27.02 7.26 17.27
N ARG A 13 -27.57 7.47 18.48
CA ARG A 13 -27.60 6.41 19.51
C ARG A 13 -28.42 5.20 19.06
N ARG A 14 -29.60 5.42 18.49
CA ARG A 14 -30.44 4.33 17.94
C ARG A 14 -29.71 3.55 16.85
N LEU A 15 -28.98 4.22 15.98
CA LEU A 15 -28.19 3.58 14.93
C LEU A 15 -27.03 2.76 15.51
N ILE A 16 -26.32 3.29 16.51
CA ILE A 16 -25.25 2.56 17.21
C ILE A 16 -25.82 1.27 17.82
N ASP A 17 -26.90 1.36 18.61
CA ASP A 17 -27.51 0.19 19.27
C ASP A 17 -27.96 -0.87 18.24
N SER A 18 -28.55 -0.42 17.13
CA SER A 18 -28.96 -1.28 16.01
C SER A 18 -27.77 -1.97 15.34
N LEU A 19 -26.69 -1.25 15.06
CA LEU A 19 -25.52 -1.78 14.38
C LEU A 19 -24.72 -2.72 15.28
N LEU A 20 -24.59 -2.40 16.57
CA LEU A 20 -23.97 -3.29 17.54
C LEU A 20 -24.65 -4.65 17.55
N SER A 21 -25.98 -4.65 17.65
CA SER A 21 -26.78 -5.87 17.66
C SER A 21 -26.71 -6.65 16.35
N GLN A 22 -26.66 -5.95 15.21
CA GLN A 22 -26.72 -6.60 13.90
C GLN A 22 -25.36 -7.18 13.45
N TYR A 23 -24.27 -6.49 13.77
CA TYR A 23 -22.99 -6.70 13.11
C TYR A 23 -21.80 -6.87 14.06
N HIS A 24 -21.94 -6.45 15.32
CA HIS A 24 -20.87 -6.44 16.30
C HIS A 24 -21.30 -7.18 17.57
N GLY A 25 -21.81 -8.40 17.40
CA GLY A 25 -22.42 -9.20 18.48
C GLY A 25 -21.55 -9.30 19.74
N ALA A 26 -20.25 -9.54 19.58
CA ALA A 26 -19.33 -9.57 20.73
C ALA A 26 -19.30 -8.24 21.51
N LEU A 27 -19.39 -7.09 20.85
CA LEU A 27 -19.46 -5.79 21.54
C LEU A 27 -20.83 -5.58 22.20
N ALA A 28 -21.91 -6.04 21.55
CA ALA A 28 -23.26 -5.96 22.08
C ALA A 28 -23.45 -6.84 23.33
N ASP A 29 -22.92 -8.07 23.32
CA ASP A 29 -23.03 -9.04 24.41
C ASP A 29 -22.39 -8.53 25.71
N PHE A 30 -21.31 -7.76 25.59
CA PHE A 30 -20.65 -7.11 26.75
C PHE A 30 -21.25 -5.75 27.10
N GLY A 31 -22.35 -5.35 26.46
CA GLY A 31 -23.06 -4.10 26.76
C GLY A 31 -22.23 -2.85 26.50
N LEU A 32 -21.42 -2.85 25.43
CA LEU A 32 -20.60 -1.71 25.02
C LEU A 32 -21.43 -0.41 25.00
N LYS A 33 -20.94 0.63 25.68
CA LYS A 33 -21.53 1.97 25.64
C LYS A 33 -20.66 2.91 24.83
N VAL A 34 -21.21 3.53 23.79
CA VAL A 34 -20.51 4.54 22.99
C VAL A 34 -21.16 5.90 23.23
N ASP A 35 -20.36 6.86 23.68
CA ASP A 35 -20.78 8.26 23.73
C ASP A 35 -20.57 8.89 22.35
N CYS A 36 -21.59 9.55 21.81
CA CYS A 36 -21.54 10.16 20.49
C CYS A 36 -21.73 11.67 20.59
N LEU A 37 -20.81 12.42 19.98
CA LEU A 37 -20.79 13.88 19.96
C LEU A 37 -20.67 14.38 18.53
N LEU A 38 -21.33 15.51 18.23
CA LEU A 38 -21.06 16.27 17.02
C LEU A 38 -20.03 17.36 17.33
N VAL A 39 -19.08 17.53 16.42
CA VAL A 39 -18.01 18.53 16.53
C VAL A 39 -18.19 19.54 15.40
N LYS A 40 -18.17 20.84 15.71
CA LYS A 40 -18.24 21.90 14.69
C LYS A 40 -16.90 22.62 14.56
N ALA A 41 -16.62 23.09 13.35
CA ALA A 41 -15.40 23.81 13.04
C ALA A 41 -15.26 25.10 13.88
N PRO A 42 -14.02 25.50 14.17
CA PRO A 42 -13.76 26.82 14.73
C PRO A 42 -14.18 27.90 13.72
N VAL A 43 -14.97 28.87 14.18
CA VAL A 43 -15.39 30.02 13.36
C VAL A 43 -14.55 31.26 13.65
N ASP A 44 -14.39 32.11 12.63
CA ASP A 44 -13.85 33.46 12.75
C ASP A 44 -14.91 34.45 13.25
N ALA A 45 -14.56 35.74 13.29
CA ALA A 45 -15.45 36.81 13.76
C ALA A 45 -16.68 36.99 12.85
N ASP A 46 -16.58 36.58 11.58
CA ASP A 46 -17.64 36.70 10.57
C ASP A 46 -18.51 35.44 10.48
N GLY A 47 -18.21 34.43 11.30
CA GLY A 47 -18.95 33.16 11.36
C GLY A 47 -18.52 32.15 10.29
N HIS A 48 -17.40 32.37 9.59
CA HIS A 48 -16.88 31.44 8.61
C HIS A 48 -15.98 30.38 9.27
N PRO A 49 -16.06 29.12 8.83
CA PRO A 49 -15.22 28.06 9.35
C PRO A 49 -13.76 28.28 8.94
N THR A 50 -12.88 28.33 9.93
CA THR A 50 -11.43 28.55 9.78
C THR A 50 -10.65 27.25 9.54
N GLY A 51 -11.33 26.11 9.50
CA GLY A 51 -10.74 24.80 9.26
C GLY A 51 -11.78 23.68 9.35
N PRO A 52 -11.37 22.41 9.15
CA PRO A 52 -12.27 21.28 9.28
C PRO A 52 -12.67 21.02 10.75
N ALA A 53 -13.91 20.58 10.97
CA ALA A 53 -14.40 20.22 12.29
C ALA A 53 -13.61 19.06 12.90
N LEU A 54 -13.34 18.02 12.11
CA LEU A 54 -12.53 16.87 12.49
C LEU A 54 -11.36 16.69 11.54
N GLN A 55 -10.22 16.30 12.11
CA GLN A 55 -9.03 15.97 11.35
C GLN A 55 -8.52 14.60 11.80
N SER A 56 -8.18 13.78 10.83
CA SER A 56 -7.40 12.57 11.04
C SER A 56 -6.02 12.91 11.61
N LYS A 57 -5.31 11.90 12.12
CA LYS A 57 -3.92 12.05 12.57
C LYS A 57 -2.98 12.55 11.46
N SER A 58 -3.32 12.29 10.20
CA SER A 58 -2.64 12.78 9.00
C SER A 58 -3.00 14.22 8.60
N GLY A 59 -3.86 14.91 9.34
CA GLY A 59 -4.26 16.30 9.08
C GLY A 59 -5.40 16.46 8.06
N PHE A 60 -5.80 15.39 7.37
CA PHE A 60 -6.92 15.40 6.43
C PHE A 60 -8.27 15.49 7.15
N PRO A 61 -9.28 16.18 6.57
CA PRO A 61 -10.63 16.23 7.10
C PRO A 61 -11.21 14.83 7.28
N ALA A 62 -11.75 14.54 8.46
CA ALA A 62 -12.40 13.27 8.80
C ALA A 62 -13.92 13.47 8.91
N ALA A 63 -14.71 12.48 8.47
CA ALA A 63 -16.16 12.53 8.63
C ALA A 63 -16.60 12.13 10.04
N ALA A 64 -15.90 11.16 10.63
CA ALA A 64 -16.02 10.78 12.02
C ALA A 64 -14.67 10.26 12.54
N GLN A 65 -14.59 10.06 13.84
CA GLN A 65 -13.46 9.43 14.51
C GLN A 65 -13.94 8.77 15.79
N ILE A 66 -13.51 7.53 16.02
CA ILE A 66 -13.70 6.85 17.29
C ILE A 66 -12.42 6.76 18.12
N SER A 67 -12.57 6.80 19.44
CA SER A 67 -11.48 6.57 20.39
C SER A 67 -11.97 5.81 21.62
N ILE A 68 -11.06 5.08 22.27
CA ILE A 68 -11.39 4.33 23.49
C ILE A 68 -11.29 5.29 24.68
N THR A 69 -12.33 5.34 25.50
CA THR A 69 -12.39 6.22 26.67
C THR A 69 -11.36 5.79 27.69
N LYS A 70 -10.62 6.76 28.24
CA LYS A 70 -9.62 6.49 29.27
C LYS A 70 -10.30 6.08 30.58
N LEU A 71 -9.60 5.25 31.38
CA LEU A 71 -10.11 4.76 32.66
C LEU A 71 -10.63 5.89 33.57
N LYS A 72 -9.91 7.01 33.66
CA LYS A 72 -10.31 8.18 34.47
C LYS A 72 -11.70 8.69 34.10
N ASP A 73 -12.05 8.73 32.82
CA ASP A 73 -13.32 9.27 32.37
C ASP A 73 -14.44 8.22 32.38
N ARG A 74 -14.08 6.93 32.22
CA ARG A 74 -14.98 5.81 32.52
C ARG A 74 -15.43 5.81 33.99
N VAL A 75 -14.52 6.13 34.93
CA VAL A 75 -14.86 6.30 36.37
C VAL A 75 -15.86 7.44 36.58
N LYS A 76 -15.81 8.50 35.77
CA LYS A 76 -16.78 9.61 35.82
C LYS A 76 -18.13 9.26 35.19
N GLY A 77 -18.30 8.05 34.67
CA GLY A 77 -19.54 7.57 34.06
C GLY A 77 -19.64 7.74 32.55
N GLN A 78 -18.55 8.10 31.86
CA GLN A 78 -18.54 8.12 30.39
C GLN A 78 -18.61 6.70 29.80
N GLY A 79 -18.95 6.60 28.52
CA GLY A 79 -18.94 5.39 27.70
C GLY A 79 -17.58 4.71 27.63
N ASP A 80 -17.55 3.51 27.05
CA ASP A 80 -16.35 2.72 26.81
C ASP A 80 -15.53 3.26 25.62
N ALA A 81 -16.24 3.90 24.68
CA ALA A 81 -15.65 4.61 23.56
C ALA A 81 -16.39 5.94 23.33
N GLU A 82 -15.68 6.88 22.72
CA GLU A 82 -16.19 8.17 22.27
C GLU A 82 -16.14 8.22 20.74
N MET A 83 -17.26 8.51 20.12
CA MET A 83 -17.41 8.73 18.68
C MET A 83 -17.68 10.21 18.41
N LEU A 84 -16.77 10.84 17.69
CA LEU A 84 -16.90 12.20 17.22
C LEU A 84 -17.36 12.17 15.76
N ILE A 85 -18.41 12.93 15.43
CA ILE A 85 -18.92 13.07 14.06
C ILE A 85 -18.80 14.54 13.65
N ASP A 86 -18.45 14.79 12.39
CA ASP A 86 -18.41 16.15 11.82
C ASP A 86 -19.83 16.74 11.80
N GLY A 87 -20.08 17.67 12.70
CA GLY A 87 -21.36 18.34 12.89
C GLY A 87 -21.71 19.33 11.79
N ASP A 88 -20.72 19.83 11.03
CA ASP A 88 -20.96 20.73 9.90
C ASP A 88 -21.43 19.95 8.66
N ARG A 89 -21.01 18.69 8.55
CA ARG A 89 -21.41 17.77 7.48
C ARG A 89 -22.59 16.89 7.85
N TYR A 90 -22.84 16.66 9.13
CA TYR A 90 -23.95 15.84 9.63
C TYR A 90 -25.30 16.10 8.96
N PRO A 91 -25.76 17.36 8.77
CA PRO A 91 -27.07 17.63 8.15
C PRO A 91 -27.16 17.25 6.67
N LYS A 92 -26.02 16.95 6.03
CA LYS A 92 -25.93 16.59 4.61
C LYS A 92 -26.02 15.09 4.37
N TRP A 93 -25.97 14.29 5.43
CA TRP A 93 -26.04 12.84 5.33
C TRP A 93 -27.45 12.35 5.60
N ASP A 94 -27.93 11.45 4.75
CA ASP A 94 -29.15 10.71 5.02
C ASP A 94 -28.88 9.58 6.05
N GLU A 95 -29.96 8.96 6.54
CA GLU A 95 -29.85 7.90 7.55
C GLU A 95 -29.03 6.69 7.06
N PRO A 96 -29.16 6.20 5.80
CA PRO A 96 -28.29 5.16 5.27
C PRO A 96 -26.80 5.53 5.27
N GLN A 97 -26.43 6.74 4.85
CA GLN A 97 -25.05 7.21 4.89
C GLN A 97 -24.54 7.30 6.32
N LEU A 98 -25.34 7.84 7.23
CA LEU A 98 -24.99 7.92 8.64
C LEU A 98 -24.81 6.52 9.24
N ARG A 99 -25.66 5.55 8.86
CA ARG A 99 -25.52 4.15 9.27
C ARG A 99 -24.21 3.55 8.78
N ALA A 100 -23.82 3.80 7.53
CA ALA A 100 -22.55 3.32 6.99
C ALA A 100 -21.34 3.97 7.70
N LEU A 101 -21.42 5.27 7.99
CA LEU A 101 -20.38 5.99 8.76
C LEU A 101 -20.23 5.43 10.17
N ILE A 102 -21.34 5.21 10.88
CA ILE A 102 -21.31 4.67 12.24
C ILE A 102 -20.78 3.22 12.22
N ASP A 103 -21.16 2.40 11.24
CA ASP A 103 -20.64 1.03 11.13
C ASP A 103 -19.14 1.02 10.85
N HIS A 104 -18.65 1.95 10.03
CA HIS A 104 -17.22 2.16 9.81
C HIS A 104 -16.48 2.41 11.14
N GLU A 105 -16.94 3.38 11.91
CA GLU A 105 -16.32 3.72 13.19
C GLU A 105 -16.44 2.59 14.22
N LEU A 106 -17.57 1.90 14.30
CA LEU A 106 -17.73 0.74 15.20
C LEU A 106 -16.80 -0.41 14.83
N THR A 107 -16.49 -0.59 13.55
CA THR A 107 -15.59 -1.65 13.05
C THR A 107 -14.14 -1.47 13.52
N HIS A 108 -13.76 -0.26 13.95
CA HIS A 108 -12.50 -0.05 14.65
C HIS A 108 -12.47 -0.65 16.05
N LEU A 109 -13.60 -0.90 16.71
CA LEU A 109 -13.61 -1.41 18.07
C LEU A 109 -13.54 -2.92 18.07
N GLU A 110 -12.59 -3.47 18.81
CA GLU A 110 -12.47 -4.91 19.00
C GLU A 110 -12.32 -5.24 20.48
N PHE A 111 -13.10 -6.22 20.93
CA PHE A 111 -13.01 -6.73 22.30
C PHE A 111 -11.75 -7.57 22.47
N THR A 112 -10.96 -7.30 23.51
CA THR A 112 -9.69 -8.00 23.73
C THR A 112 -9.84 -9.33 24.47
N GLY A 113 -11.06 -9.75 24.82
CA GLY A 113 -11.29 -10.94 25.66
C GLY A 113 -11.21 -10.69 27.17
N ASN A 114 -10.94 -9.46 27.60
CA ASN A 114 -10.72 -9.11 29.01
C ASN A 114 -11.59 -7.91 29.42
N VAL A 115 -11.85 -7.80 30.72
CA VAL A 115 -12.48 -6.61 31.33
C VAL A 115 -11.44 -5.74 32.04
N ASP A 116 -11.77 -4.47 32.25
CA ASP A 116 -10.95 -3.55 33.06
C ASP A 116 -11.30 -3.61 34.55
N ASP A 117 -10.65 -2.74 35.35
CA ASP A 117 -10.86 -2.64 36.80
C ASP A 117 -12.30 -2.22 37.19
N LEU A 118 -13.09 -1.73 36.24
CA LEU A 118 -14.50 -1.36 36.42
C LEU A 118 -15.46 -2.46 35.96
N GLY A 119 -14.94 -3.64 35.58
CA GLY A 119 -15.73 -4.74 35.04
C GLY A 119 -16.29 -4.47 33.64
N ARG A 120 -15.74 -3.48 32.93
CA ARG A 120 -16.20 -3.06 31.61
C ARG A 120 -15.31 -3.64 30.52
N PRO A 121 -15.79 -3.83 29.27
CA PRO A 121 -14.99 -4.45 28.23
C PRO A 121 -13.71 -3.66 27.95
N ARG A 122 -12.58 -4.37 27.85
CA ARG A 122 -11.33 -3.80 27.36
C ARG A 122 -11.32 -3.88 25.84
N LEU A 123 -11.11 -2.73 25.21
CA LEU A 123 -11.15 -2.58 23.77
C LEU A 123 -9.74 -2.36 23.21
N ARG A 124 -9.55 -2.70 21.94
CA ARG A 124 -8.43 -2.25 21.12
C ARG A 124 -8.97 -1.66 19.81
N LEU A 125 -8.17 -0.77 19.22
CA LEU A 125 -8.48 -0.24 17.89
C LEU A 125 -7.94 -1.19 16.83
N ARG A 126 -8.86 -1.79 16.06
CA ARG A 126 -8.56 -2.57 14.87
C ARG A 126 -8.10 -1.62 13.75
N PRO A 127 -6.94 -1.90 13.10
CA PRO A 127 -6.52 -1.15 11.92
C PRO A 127 -7.42 -1.47 10.74
N HIS A 128 -7.46 -0.57 9.76
CA HIS A 128 -8.15 -0.78 8.50
C HIS A 128 -7.63 -2.01 7.75
N ASP A 129 -8.47 -2.60 6.89
CA ASP A 129 -8.09 -3.72 6.02
C ASP A 129 -7.19 -3.27 4.86
N VAL A 130 -7.31 -1.99 4.48
CA VAL A 130 -6.54 -1.37 3.40
C VAL A 130 -5.98 -0.02 3.88
N GLU A 131 -4.77 0.33 3.43
CA GLU A 131 -4.04 1.55 3.83
C GLU A 131 -4.82 2.85 3.56
N PHE A 132 -5.72 2.85 2.58
CA PHE A 132 -6.61 3.98 2.28
C PHE A 132 -7.67 4.26 3.34
N GLY A 133 -7.69 3.47 4.42
CA GLY A 133 -8.62 3.64 5.51
C GLY A 133 -9.93 2.90 5.29
N TRP A 134 -9.91 1.70 4.71
CA TRP A 134 -11.13 0.98 4.32
C TRP A 134 -11.33 -0.30 5.12
N PHE A 135 -12.60 -0.65 5.34
CA PHE A 135 -13.02 -1.94 5.86
C PHE A 135 -13.83 -2.70 4.80
N ASP A 136 -13.37 -3.90 4.48
CA ASP A 136 -14.03 -4.77 3.51
C ASP A 136 -15.45 -5.12 3.94
N ALA A 137 -15.63 -5.39 5.24
CA ALA A 137 -16.94 -5.73 5.79
C ALA A 137 -17.95 -4.60 5.64
N VAL A 138 -17.53 -3.35 5.85
CA VAL A 138 -18.39 -2.16 5.76
C VAL A 138 -18.76 -1.90 4.30
N ALA A 139 -17.78 -1.97 3.40
CA ALA A 139 -18.03 -1.87 1.96
C ALA A 139 -19.01 -2.94 1.46
N ARG A 140 -18.88 -4.20 1.91
CA ARG A 140 -19.80 -5.29 1.55
C ARG A 140 -21.22 -5.08 2.11
N ARG A 141 -21.36 -4.55 3.34
CA ARG A 141 -22.67 -4.34 3.99
C ARG A 141 -23.45 -3.17 3.40
N HIS A 142 -22.78 -2.06 3.10
CA HIS A 142 -23.45 -0.81 2.70
C HIS A 142 -23.30 -0.48 1.21
N GLY A 143 -22.44 -1.20 0.48
CA GLY A 143 -22.26 -1.02 -0.96
C GLY A 143 -21.90 0.42 -1.33
N GLU A 144 -22.61 1.00 -2.29
CA GLU A 144 -22.31 2.34 -2.81
C GLU A 144 -22.50 3.48 -1.79
N ILE A 145 -23.22 3.22 -0.71
CA ILE A 145 -23.51 4.19 0.35
C ILE A 145 -22.31 4.30 1.30
N SER A 146 -21.44 3.28 1.35
CA SER A 146 -20.27 3.25 2.21
C SER A 146 -19.26 4.34 1.85
N PHE A 147 -18.58 4.89 2.86
CA PHE A 147 -17.60 5.95 2.65
C PHE A 147 -16.37 5.43 1.90
N GLU A 148 -16.03 4.15 2.06
CA GLU A 148 -14.99 3.43 1.32
C GLU A 148 -15.28 3.43 -0.18
N VAL A 149 -16.48 3.01 -0.57
CA VAL A 149 -16.88 2.94 -1.98
C VAL A 149 -17.01 4.33 -2.59
N GLN A 150 -17.55 5.30 -1.85
CA GLN A 150 -17.61 6.68 -2.30
C GLN A 150 -16.22 7.29 -2.51
N GLN A 151 -15.27 7.03 -1.60
CA GLN A 151 -13.90 7.48 -1.74
C GLN A 151 -13.20 6.79 -2.91
N ALA A 152 -13.37 5.47 -3.06
CA ALA A 152 -12.85 4.70 -4.19
C ALA A 152 -13.38 5.24 -5.53
N LYS A 153 -14.69 5.50 -5.64
CA LYS A 153 -15.28 6.12 -6.84
C LYS A 153 -14.68 7.48 -7.16
N LYS A 154 -14.41 8.32 -6.14
CA LYS A 154 -13.71 9.60 -6.35
C LYS A 154 -12.28 9.39 -6.80
N PHE A 155 -11.58 8.41 -6.23
CA PHE A 155 -10.19 8.12 -6.55
C PHE A 155 -10.02 7.56 -7.97
N PHE A 156 -10.79 6.53 -8.33
CA PHE A 156 -10.70 5.84 -9.61
C PHE A 156 -11.56 6.48 -10.72
N GLY A 157 -12.61 7.20 -10.37
CA GLY A 157 -13.55 7.80 -11.34
C GLY A 157 -13.24 9.26 -11.71
N ALA A 158 -12.48 10.01 -10.89
CA ALA A 158 -12.27 11.44 -11.15
C ALA A 158 -11.22 11.72 -12.23
N ARG A 159 -10.23 10.84 -12.45
CA ARG A 159 -9.21 10.94 -13.50
C ARG A 159 -8.66 9.56 -13.84
N PRO A 160 -8.22 9.30 -15.09
CA PRO A 160 -7.36 8.15 -15.32
C PRO A 160 -6.13 8.31 -14.43
N ILE A 161 -5.97 7.41 -13.45
CA ILE A 161 -4.74 7.33 -12.66
C ILE A 161 -3.65 6.96 -13.66
N ARG A 162 -2.93 7.98 -14.12
CA ARG A 162 -1.71 7.80 -14.90
C ARG A 162 -0.56 8.00 -13.94
N GLN A 163 0.37 7.07 -13.92
CA GLN A 163 1.71 7.36 -13.44
C GLN A 163 2.26 8.44 -14.37
N LEU A 164 2.19 9.70 -13.93
CA LEU A 164 2.50 10.87 -14.76
C LEU A 164 4.00 11.08 -14.94
N TYR A 165 4.84 10.47 -14.09
CA TYR A 165 6.29 10.65 -14.13
C TYR A 165 7.02 9.45 -13.52
N LEU A 166 7.90 8.82 -14.30
CA LEU A 166 9.05 8.07 -13.81
C LEU A 166 10.28 8.88 -14.25
N PRO A 167 11.04 9.47 -13.32
CA PRO A 167 12.31 10.12 -13.67
C PRO A 167 13.21 9.09 -14.39
N GLY A 168 13.66 9.41 -15.61
CA GLY A 168 14.50 8.53 -16.44
C GLY A 168 13.79 7.76 -17.55
N TRP A 169 12.50 7.98 -17.77
CA TRP A 169 11.72 7.40 -18.89
C TRP A 169 11.26 8.48 -19.91
N GLU A 170 12.01 9.59 -20.00
CA GLU A 170 11.68 10.74 -20.84
C GLU A 170 11.80 10.44 -22.36
N ASP A 171 12.57 9.41 -22.71
CA ASP A 171 12.89 9.07 -24.12
C ASP A 171 11.99 8.00 -24.75
N GLY A 172 10.90 7.60 -24.06
CA GLY A 172 10.08 6.47 -24.49
C GLY A 172 10.83 5.14 -24.37
N PRO A 173 10.27 4.02 -24.88
CA PRO A 173 11.01 2.76 -24.92
C PRO A 173 12.31 2.98 -25.72
N PRO A 174 13.45 2.42 -25.29
CA PRO A 174 14.70 2.55 -26.03
C PRO A 174 14.45 2.15 -27.49
N VAL A 175 14.92 2.98 -28.42
CA VAL A 175 14.86 2.66 -29.85
C VAL A 175 15.50 1.28 -30.02
N GLU A 176 14.72 0.30 -30.51
CA GLU A 176 15.27 -1.02 -30.80
C GLU A 176 16.42 -0.85 -31.79
N ASP A 177 17.66 -0.99 -31.31
CA ASP A 177 18.78 -1.13 -32.21
C ASP A 177 18.60 -2.47 -32.93
N ALA A 178 18.24 -2.38 -34.21
CA ALA A 178 18.03 -3.55 -35.07
C ALA A 178 19.27 -4.45 -35.15
N ASN A 179 20.45 -3.93 -34.75
CA ASN A 179 21.71 -4.63 -34.73
C ASN A 179 22.14 -5.07 -33.33
N ALA A 180 21.42 -4.75 -32.25
CA ALA A 180 21.80 -5.23 -30.92
C ALA A 180 21.73 -6.77 -30.85
N ILE A 181 22.72 -7.37 -30.18
CA ILE A 181 22.71 -8.81 -29.91
C ILE A 181 21.53 -9.13 -29.00
N LYS A 182 20.60 -9.96 -29.48
CA LYS A 182 19.41 -10.37 -28.74
C LYS A 182 19.65 -11.69 -28.00
N PRO A 183 19.01 -11.93 -26.83
CA PRO A 183 19.10 -13.21 -26.12
C PRO A 183 18.68 -14.42 -26.97
N SER A 184 17.80 -14.20 -27.96
CA SER A 184 17.35 -15.24 -28.90
C SER A 184 18.38 -15.60 -29.98
N MET A 185 19.55 -14.96 -30.01
CA MET A 185 20.60 -15.29 -30.97
C MET A 185 21.34 -16.56 -30.56
N THR A 186 21.50 -17.46 -31.52
CA THR A 186 22.35 -18.65 -31.32
C THR A 186 23.82 -18.25 -31.16
N ARG A 187 24.62 -19.07 -30.48
CA ARG A 187 26.07 -18.90 -30.35
C ARG A 187 26.78 -18.57 -31.68
N VAL A 188 26.39 -19.22 -32.77
CA VAL A 188 27.00 -19.00 -34.10
C VAL A 188 26.66 -17.60 -34.63
N GLN A 189 25.43 -17.14 -34.44
CA GLN A 189 24.98 -15.81 -34.86
C GLN A 189 25.63 -14.71 -34.02
N ALA A 190 25.69 -14.89 -32.70
CA ALA A 190 26.37 -13.95 -31.79
C ALA A 190 27.87 -13.85 -32.11
N ALA A 191 28.54 -14.99 -32.34
CA ALA A 191 29.94 -15.04 -32.75
C ALA A 191 30.18 -14.35 -34.11
N ALA A 192 29.30 -14.54 -35.10
CA ALA A 192 29.40 -13.88 -36.40
C ALA A 192 29.18 -12.36 -36.28
N HIS A 193 28.24 -11.93 -35.44
CA HIS A 193 27.98 -10.53 -35.16
C HIS A 193 29.18 -9.86 -34.47
N LEU A 194 29.75 -10.50 -33.44
CA LEU A 194 30.97 -10.02 -32.78
C LEU A 194 32.14 -9.88 -33.75
N ARG A 195 32.35 -10.86 -34.64
CA ARG A 195 33.41 -10.81 -35.67
C ARG A 195 33.21 -9.68 -36.68
N LYS A 196 31.96 -9.29 -36.94
CA LYS A 196 31.61 -8.22 -37.90
C LYS A 196 31.77 -6.83 -37.29
N GLU A 197 31.29 -6.63 -36.07
CA GLU A 197 31.33 -5.34 -35.36
C GLU A 197 32.74 -4.99 -34.84
N PHE A 198 33.49 -5.98 -34.34
CA PHE A 198 34.70 -5.71 -33.55
C PHE A 198 36.03 -6.03 -34.27
N GLY A 199 35.97 -6.40 -35.55
CA GLY A 199 37.14 -6.63 -36.42
C GLY A 199 37.80 -8.01 -36.28
N LYS A 200 38.67 -8.37 -37.26
CA LYS A 200 39.33 -9.69 -37.42
C LYS A 200 40.43 -9.96 -36.36
N GLY A 201 40.11 -9.88 -35.07
CA GLY A 201 40.96 -10.38 -33.99
C GLY A 201 40.49 -11.77 -33.55
N GLU A 202 41.41 -12.72 -33.39
CA GLU A 202 41.10 -14.01 -32.75
C GLU A 202 40.53 -13.75 -31.34
N ALA A 203 39.33 -14.26 -31.05
CA ALA A 203 38.70 -14.15 -29.73
C ALA A 203 39.66 -14.70 -28.68
N LYS A 204 40.16 -13.84 -27.79
CA LYS A 204 41.40 -14.12 -27.06
C LYS A 204 41.27 -15.07 -25.88
N THR A 205 40.07 -15.30 -25.34
CA THR A 205 39.97 -16.16 -24.16
C THR A 205 38.61 -16.82 -24.05
N LEU A 206 38.57 -18.14 -24.32
CA LEU A 206 37.49 -19.00 -23.86
C LEU A 206 37.68 -19.21 -22.35
N THR A 207 36.85 -18.54 -21.55
CA THR A 207 36.95 -18.69 -20.09
C THR A 207 35.65 -19.28 -19.57
N TYR A 208 35.74 -20.40 -18.84
CA TYR A 208 34.60 -20.96 -18.14
C TYR A 208 34.47 -20.26 -16.80
N ALA A 209 33.39 -19.51 -16.60
CA ALA A 209 33.09 -18.83 -15.35
C ALA A 209 31.99 -19.59 -14.60
N THR A 210 31.97 -19.47 -13.28
CA THR A 210 30.83 -19.90 -12.49
C THR A 210 30.03 -18.67 -12.13
N VAL A 211 28.79 -18.58 -12.63
CA VAL A 211 27.90 -17.45 -12.38
C VAL A 211 26.76 -17.93 -11.48
N PRO A 212 26.44 -17.22 -10.37
CA PRO A 212 25.26 -17.52 -9.57
C PRO A 212 24.02 -17.29 -10.43
N ASP A 213 23.13 -18.29 -10.47
CA ASP A 213 21.80 -18.11 -11.02
C ASP A 213 20.89 -17.53 -9.94
N ASP A 214 20.58 -16.24 -10.04
CA ASP A 214 19.76 -15.50 -9.07
C ASP A 214 18.36 -16.10 -8.89
N SER A 215 17.89 -16.91 -9.85
CA SER A 215 16.57 -17.55 -9.78
C SER A 215 16.57 -18.88 -9.02
N SER A 216 17.70 -19.59 -8.99
CA SER A 216 17.80 -20.93 -8.39
C SER A 216 18.78 -21.02 -7.22
N GLY A 217 19.66 -20.03 -7.05
CA GLY A 217 20.75 -20.05 -6.07
C GLY A 217 21.89 -21.02 -6.43
N GLU A 218 21.80 -21.73 -7.57
CA GLU A 218 22.83 -22.64 -8.04
C GLU A 218 23.88 -21.91 -8.89
N THR A 219 25.13 -22.36 -8.84
CA THR A 219 26.20 -21.80 -9.67
C THR A 219 26.29 -22.58 -10.98
N ARG A 220 26.18 -21.89 -12.11
CA ARG A 220 26.28 -22.52 -13.44
C ARG A 220 27.63 -22.23 -14.08
N ILE A 221 28.18 -23.22 -14.78
CA ILE A 221 29.35 -23.02 -15.63
C ILE A 221 28.87 -22.35 -16.91
N VAL A 222 29.40 -21.17 -17.20
CA VAL A 222 29.10 -20.39 -18.40
C VAL A 222 30.36 -20.20 -19.22
N GLU A 223 30.18 -20.12 -20.52
CA GLU A 223 31.25 -19.84 -21.47
C GLU A 223 31.30 -18.33 -21.70
N VAL A 224 32.44 -17.70 -21.45
CA VAL A 224 32.62 -16.25 -21.62
C VAL A 224 33.57 -15.99 -22.77
N TRP A 225 33.15 -15.11 -23.69
CA TRP A 225 33.97 -14.62 -24.78
C TRP A 225 34.26 -13.14 -24.56
N THR A 226 35.53 -12.81 -24.40
CA THR A 226 35.97 -11.43 -24.20
C THR A 226 36.75 -10.93 -25.42
N ASP A 227 36.46 -9.72 -25.87
CA ASP A 227 37.18 -9.07 -26.96
C ASP A 227 38.35 -8.20 -26.46
N ASN A 228 39.05 -7.52 -27.38
CA ASN A 228 40.19 -6.66 -27.03
C ASN A 228 39.80 -5.33 -26.36
N SER A 229 38.50 -5.00 -26.31
CA SER A 229 37.93 -3.84 -25.62
C SER A 229 37.38 -4.19 -24.23
N GLU A 230 37.66 -5.40 -23.73
CA GLU A 230 37.21 -5.97 -22.45
C GLU A 230 35.71 -6.27 -22.35
N ARG A 231 34.94 -6.02 -23.43
CA ARG A 231 33.54 -6.42 -23.51
C ARG A 231 33.43 -7.93 -23.54
N SER A 232 32.51 -8.44 -22.74
CA SER A 232 32.34 -9.88 -22.54
C SER A 232 30.91 -10.33 -22.84
N VAL A 233 30.80 -11.41 -23.61
CA VAL A 233 29.52 -12.09 -23.89
C VAL A 233 29.50 -13.41 -23.14
N ILE A 234 28.43 -13.64 -22.40
CA ILE A 234 28.25 -14.81 -21.54
C ILE A 234 27.26 -15.76 -22.20
N PHE A 235 27.67 -17.03 -22.32
CA PHE A 235 26.88 -18.09 -22.92
C PHE A 235 26.56 -19.18 -21.90
N SER A 236 25.34 -19.71 -21.97
CA SER A 236 24.95 -20.96 -21.29
C SER A 236 24.19 -21.84 -22.27
N GLY A 237 24.55 -23.12 -22.38
CA GLY A 237 23.88 -24.05 -23.31
C GLY A 237 23.96 -23.66 -24.81
N GLY A 238 24.83 -22.72 -25.19
CA GLY A 238 24.93 -22.22 -26.57
C GLY A 238 24.02 -21.02 -26.89
N GLU A 239 23.39 -20.42 -25.89
CA GLU A 239 22.60 -19.18 -26.00
C GLU A 239 23.28 -18.03 -25.26
N VAL A 240 23.06 -16.80 -25.72
CA VAL A 240 23.56 -15.59 -25.05
C VAL A 240 22.64 -15.29 -23.87
N ILE A 241 23.22 -15.29 -22.66
CA ILE A 241 22.48 -14.96 -21.45
C ILE A 241 22.75 -13.54 -20.96
N ASP A 242 23.93 -12.98 -21.26
CA ASP A 242 24.28 -11.62 -20.85
C ASP A 242 25.44 -11.02 -21.67
N ILE A 243 25.52 -9.69 -21.70
CA ILE A 243 26.60 -8.90 -22.30
C ILE A 243 26.96 -7.78 -21.34
N VAL A 244 28.21 -7.74 -20.91
CA VAL A 244 28.69 -6.71 -19.98
C VAL A 244 29.95 -6.04 -20.50
N GLU A 245 30.06 -4.74 -20.24
CA GLU A 245 31.19 -3.94 -20.72
C GLU A 245 32.51 -4.31 -20.03
N GLN A 246 32.45 -4.72 -18.77
CA GLN A 246 33.56 -5.31 -18.02
C GLN A 246 33.01 -6.37 -17.06
N ILE A 247 33.55 -7.59 -17.12
CA ILE A 247 33.33 -8.54 -16.02
C ILE A 247 34.33 -8.22 -14.93
N SER A 248 33.85 -7.87 -13.73
CA SER A 248 34.68 -7.92 -12.52
C SER A 248 34.88 -9.40 -12.13
N LEU A 249 35.95 -10.01 -12.64
CA LEU A 249 36.27 -11.43 -12.47
C LEU A 249 36.73 -11.72 -11.02
N SER A 250 35.82 -11.82 -10.06
CA SER A 250 36.15 -12.20 -8.67
C SER A 250 36.13 -13.72 -8.46
N ALA A 251 37.33 -14.32 -8.45
CA ALA A 251 37.75 -15.59 -7.84
C ALA A 251 37.58 -16.95 -8.58
N ARG A 252 38.74 -17.63 -8.68
CA ARG A 252 39.08 -19.04 -9.02
C ARG A 252 38.77 -19.54 -10.45
N TRP A 253 39.80 -19.43 -11.29
CA TRP A 253 39.84 -19.95 -12.66
C TRP A 253 40.68 -21.23 -12.75
N VAL A 254 40.21 -22.24 -13.48
CA VAL A 254 41.08 -23.30 -14.03
C VAL A 254 41.26 -23.01 -15.52
N LYS A 255 42.45 -22.53 -15.89
CA LYS A 255 42.84 -22.41 -17.29
C LYS A 255 43.00 -23.83 -17.84
N ARG A 256 42.11 -24.28 -18.72
CA ARG A 256 42.37 -25.49 -19.50
C ARG A 256 43.42 -25.13 -20.55
N GLY A 257 44.66 -25.56 -20.34
CA GLY A 257 45.73 -25.40 -21.32
C GLY A 257 45.34 -26.07 -22.63
N SER A 258 45.69 -25.44 -23.74
CA SER A 258 45.67 -26.06 -25.07
C SER A 258 46.65 -27.25 -25.05
N GLU A 259 46.12 -28.47 -25.01
CA GLU A 259 46.90 -29.64 -25.42
C GLU A 259 46.93 -29.68 -26.96
N SER A 260 48.09 -29.29 -27.48
CA SER A 260 48.71 -29.81 -28.71
C SER A 260 50.20 -29.89 -28.46
#